data_AF-A0A925DRZ8-F1
#
_entry.id   AF-A0A925DRZ8-F1
#
_cell.length_a   1.000
_cell.length_b   1.000
_cell.length_c   1.000
_cell.angle_alpha   90.00
_cell.angle_beta   90.00
_cell.angle_gamma   90.00
#
_symmetry.space_group_name_H-M   'P 1'
#
loop_
_entity.id
_entity.type
_entity.pdbx_description
1 polymer ?
#
loop_
_entity_poly.entity_id
_entity_poly.type
_entity_poly.pdbx_seq_one_letter_code
_entity_poly.pdbx_strand_id
1 'polypeptide(L)' 'RKRAGEIKTSQKASDQHRSLGMKITQDRLTLLNNINNSELSMKITDLFHENGDPAGTRVDIYIPIT' A
#
# COMPACT_ATOMS: atom_id res chain seq x y z
N ARG A 1 24.71 2.15 22.18
CA ARG A 1 23.43 2.07 21.42
C ARG A 1 23.46 2.92 20.13
N LYS A 2 24.48 2.82 19.27
CA LYS A 2 24.53 3.59 18.00
C LYS A 2 24.33 2.73 16.74
N ARG A 3 24.84 1.49 16.73
CA ARG A 3 24.72 0.57 15.58
C ARG A 3 23.30 0.02 15.32
N ALA A 4 22.39 0.11 16.29
CA ALA A 4 21.00 -0.35 16.13
C ALA A 4 20.08 0.68 15.43
N GLY A 5 20.56 1.91 15.19
CA GLY A 5 19.82 2.94 14.46
C GLY A 5 20.03 2.88 12.94
N GLU A 6 21.21 2.46 12.50
CA GLU A 6 21.59 2.51 11.09
C GLU A 6 20.91 1.40 10.26
N ILE A 7 20.77 0.18 10.80
CA ILE A 7 20.07 -0.94 10.14
C ILE A 7 18.55 -0.67 10.02
N LYS A 8 18.00 0.22 10.86
CA LYS A 8 16.57 0.56 10.85
C LYS A 8 16.18 1.51 9.71
N THR A 9 17.14 2.20 9.09
CA THR A 9 16.81 3.26 8.11
C THR A 9 16.59 2.69 6.71
N SER A 10 17.27 1.59 6.35
CA SER A 10 17.20 0.99 5.02
C SER A 10 16.17 -0.15 4.87
N GLN A 11 15.61 -0.66 5.97
CA GLN A 11 14.60 -1.73 5.92
C GLN A 11 13.21 -1.35 6.48
N LYS A 12 13.06 -0.21 7.16
CA LYS A 12 11.80 0.12 7.87
C LYS A 12 10.86 1.07 7.18
N ALA A 13 11.27 1.73 6.10
CA ALA A 13 10.35 2.56 5.33
C ALA A 13 9.37 1.73 4.49
N SER A 14 9.62 0.43 4.31
CA SER A 14 8.80 -0.47 3.47
C SER A 14 7.90 -1.42 4.25
N ASP A 15 8.08 -1.52 5.58
CA ASP A 15 7.18 -2.24 6.49
C ASP A 15 6.19 -1.27 7.13
N GLN A 16 5.78 -0.26 6.34
CA GLN A 16 4.62 0.58 6.59
C GLN A 16 3.46 -0.36 6.91
N HIS A 17 2.79 -0.13 8.03
CA HIS A 17 1.68 -0.91 8.57
C HIS A 17 0.62 -1.18 7.48
N ARG A 18 0.85 -2.19 6.63
CA ARG A 18 -0.10 -2.62 5.62
C ARG A 18 -1.16 -3.37 6.37
N SER A 19 -2.32 -2.75 6.52
CA SER A 19 -3.48 -3.39 7.13
C SER A 19 -3.67 -4.77 6.51
N LEU A 20 -3.86 -5.79 7.35
CA LEU A 20 -4.16 -7.14 6.90
C LEU A 20 -5.37 -7.15 5.95
N GLY A 21 -6.37 -6.29 6.22
CA GLY A 21 -7.53 -6.11 5.34
C GLY A 21 -7.13 -5.62 3.95
N MET A 22 -6.18 -4.69 3.84
CA MET A 22 -5.67 -4.22 2.54
C MET A 22 -4.88 -5.28 1.79
N LYS A 23 -4.10 -6.09 2.50
CA LYS A 23 -3.45 -7.26 1.89
C LYS A 23 -4.49 -8.23 1.32
N ILE A 24 -5.51 -8.57 2.10
CA ILE A 24 -6.59 -9.47 1.65
C ILE A 24 -7.30 -8.89 0.43
N THR A 25 -7.61 -7.59 0.42
CA THR A 25 -8.23 -6.93 -0.74
C THR A 25 -7.34 -6.99 -1.98
N GLN A 26 -6.03 -6.78 -1.85
CA GLN A 26 -5.07 -6.90 -2.95
C GLN A 26 -5.02 -8.34 -3.49
N ASP A 27 -4.98 -9.34 -2.60
CA ASP A 27 -4.97 -10.74 -2.98
C ASP A 27 -6.26 -11.12 -3.75
N ARG A 28 -7.42 -10.58 -3.33
CA ARG A 28 -8.70 -10.76 -4.04
C ARG A 28 -8.74 -10.07 -5.41
N LEU A 29 -8.16 -8.88 -5.55
CA LEU A 29 -8.06 -8.17 -6.82
C LEU A 29 -7.31 -9.00 -7.87
N THR A 30 -6.18 -9.58 -7.48
CA THR A 30 -5.39 -10.48 -8.34
C THR A 30 -6.22 -11.70 -8.78
N LEU A 31 -6.96 -12.31 -7.85
CA LEU A 31 -7.83 -13.44 -8.16
C LEU A 31 -8.94 -13.06 -9.15
N LEU A 32 -9.60 -11.92 -8.95
CA LEU A 32 -10.68 -11.45 -9.83
C LEU A 32 -10.17 -11.18 -11.26
N ASN A 33 -8.99 -10.57 -11.39
CA ASN A 33 -8.36 -10.36 -12.70
C ASN A 33 -8.09 -11.67 -13.43
N ASN A 34 -7.60 -12.68 -12.73
CA ASN A 34 -7.31 -13.99 -13.33
C ASN A 34 -8.60 -14.73 -13.76
N ILE A 35 -9.69 -14.60 -13.02
CA ILE A 35 -10.96 -15.28 -13.34
C ILE A 35 -11.68 -14.58 -14.48
N ASN A 36 -11.69 -13.25 -14.49
CA ASN A 36 -12.52 -12.46 -15.40
C ASN A 36 -11.74 -11.87 -16.59
N ASN A 37 -10.43 -12.12 -16.70
CA ASN A 37 -9.53 -11.38 -17.60
C ASN A 37 -9.75 -9.85 -17.51
N SER A 38 -10.02 -9.35 -16.30
CA SER A 38 -10.23 -7.94 -16.03
C SER A 38 -8.91 -7.24 -15.70
N GLU A 39 -8.87 -5.92 -15.89
CA GLU A 39 -7.70 -5.08 -15.57
C GLU A 39 -7.94 -4.24 -14.31
N LEU A 40 -8.51 -4.83 -13.26
CA LEU A 40 -8.70 -4.12 -11.99
C LEU A 40 -7.34 -3.81 -11.35
N SER A 41 -7.15 -2.61 -10.84
CA SER A 41 -5.91 -2.27 -10.13
C SER A 41 -6.16 -1.34 -8.96
N MET A 42 -5.22 -1.30 -8.02
CA MET A 42 -5.27 -0.37 -6.89
C MET A 42 -3.90 0.22 -6.60
N LYS A 43 -3.87 1.47 -6.14
CA LYS A 43 -2.68 2.18 -5.68
C LYS A 43 -2.94 2.75 -4.30
N ILE A 44 -2.00 2.51 -3.39
CA ILE A 44 -2.05 3.03 -2.02
C ILE A 44 -0.96 4.09 -1.88
N THR A 45 -1.34 5.27 -1.39
CA THR A 45 -0.44 6.41 -1.19
C THR A 45 -0.64 6.95 0.22
N ASP A 46 0.40 6.89 1.05
CA ASP A 46 0.39 7.54 2.37
C ASP A 46 0.55 9.04 2.19
N LEU A 47 -0.28 9.82 2.88
CA LEU A 47 -0.29 11.27 2.82
C LEU A 47 0.42 11.85 4.04
N PHE A 48 1.19 12.91 3.83
CA PHE A 48 1.86 13.67 4.87
C PHE A 48 1.60 15.16 4.66
N HIS A 49 1.47 15.90 5.75
CA HIS A 49 1.44 17.37 5.72
C HIS A 49 2.85 17.92 5.42
N GLU A 50 2.94 19.21 5.08
CA GLU A 50 4.22 19.87 4.75
C GLU A 50 5.25 19.82 5.90
N ASN A 51 4.76 19.69 7.14
CA ASN A 51 5.57 19.54 8.34
C ASN A 51 6.03 18.08 8.60
N GLY A 52 5.63 17.13 7.74
CA GLY A 52 5.96 15.71 7.85
C GLY A 52 5.01 14.88 8.72
N ASP A 53 3.95 15.48 9.27
CA ASP A 53 2.97 14.73 10.07
C ASP A 53 2.06 13.86 9.18
N PRO A 54 1.67 12.65 9.64
CA PRO A 54 0.80 11.77 8.86
C PRO A 54 -0.59 12.40 8.67
N ALA A 55 -1.01 12.53 7.41
CA ALA A 55 -2.28 13.13 6.99
C ALA A 55 -3.33 12.09 6.57
N GLY A 56 -3.00 10.79 6.64
CA GLY A 56 -3.87 9.67 6.28
C GLY A 56 -3.34 8.85 5.11
N THR A 57 -4.20 8.04 4.49
CA THR A 57 -3.86 7.20 3.34
C THR A 57 -4.90 7.39 2.25
N ARG A 58 -4.44 7.65 1.02
CA ARG A 58 -5.26 7.69 -0.19
C ARG A 58 -5.19 6.34 -0.91
N VAL A 59 -6.35 5.83 -1.29
CA VAL A 59 -6.46 4.60 -2.07
C VAL A 59 -7.17 4.92 -3.39
N ASP A 60 -6.45 4.77 -4.50
CA ASP A 60 -7.01 4.89 -5.85
C ASP A 60 -7.32 3.48 -6.38
N ILE A 61 -8.55 3.25 -6.84
CA ILE A 61 -8.98 1.96 -7.40
C ILE A 61 -9.44 2.20 -8.84
N TYR A 62 -8.91 1.42 -9.78
CA TYR A 62 -9.32 1.42 -11.17
C TYR A 62 -10.24 0.23 -11.44
N ILE A 63 -11.42 0.55 -11.99
CA ILE A 63 -12.44 -0.43 -12.38
C ILE A 63 -12.77 -0.16 -13.86
N PRO A 64 -12.39 -1.04 -14.79
CA PRO A 64 -12.80 -0.92 -16.18
C PRO A 64 -14.30 -1.17 -16.28
N ILE A 65 -15.00 -0.28 -16.99
CA ILE A 65 -16.43 -0.39 -17.26
C ILE A 65 -16.56 -0.87 -18.70
N THR A 66 -17.06 -2.08 -18.87
CA THR A 66 -17.42 -2.68 -20.16
C THR A 66 -18.92 -2.75 -20.30
#